data_AF-A0A8R1V3F3-F1
#
_entry.id   AF-A0A8R1V3F3-F1
#
_cell.length_a   1.000
_cell.length_b   1.000
_cell.length_c   1.000
_cell.angle_alpha   90.00
_cell.angle_beta   90.00
_cell.angle_gamma   90.00
#
_symmetry.space_group_name_H-M   'P 1'
#
loop_
_entity.id
_entity.type
_entity.pdbx_description
1 polymer ?
#
loop_
_entity_poly.entity_id
_entity_poly.type
_entity_poly.pdbx_seq_one_letter_code
_entity_poly.pdbx_strand_id
1 'polypeptide(L)'
;MESGRSSSPVGLGHLVSDRNPRNLLLSLFNMTSFLEFLQVNKHKTFRPKKRFPQGTMRYQLHKRAEATLNSGLDLKAAVRLPSNENFDDWIAVHTVDFFNRINLLYGTISDACTKTTCPTMSGGSKYEYLWQDGEQYKKPTRIPAPDYVFLLMDWIEVRINDDTIFPSCMDLPFPKDFRAICKKILTRLFRVFVHTYIHHFDRIVDLGAEPHANTLYKHFYFFVTEHSMVSAKELEALREMTERLTADCCPASSSSSAASARPSSTSNKPR
;
A
#
# COMPACT_ATOMS: atom_id res chain seq x y z
N MET A 1 36.57 51.66 18.45
CA MET A 1 37.75 50.82 18.70
C MET A 1 37.22 49.40 18.85
N GLU A 2 37.03 48.67 17.74
CA GLU A 2 38.05 47.80 17.09
C GLU A 2 38.60 46.78 18.09
N SER A 3 38.76 45.49 17.83
CA SER A 3 38.64 44.62 16.64
C SER A 3 39.16 43.24 17.09
N GLY A 4 38.80 42.13 16.43
CA GLY A 4 39.68 40.94 16.48
C GLY A 4 39.01 39.57 16.34
N ARG A 5 38.91 39.08 15.10
CA ARG A 5 38.75 37.65 14.75
C ARG A 5 40.13 36.95 14.78
N SER A 6 40.17 35.64 15.07
CA SER A 6 40.99 34.63 14.33
C SER A 6 40.73 33.21 14.90
N SER A 7 40.21 32.24 14.14
CA SER A 7 40.89 31.32 13.18
C SER A 7 41.41 30.02 13.82
N SER A 8 40.82 28.88 13.41
CA SER A 8 41.31 27.50 13.62
C SER A 8 42.59 27.20 12.80
N PRO A 9 43.24 26.03 13.04
CA PRO A 9 43.38 25.10 11.92
C PRO A 9 43.29 23.58 12.23
N VAL A 10 43.08 22.88 11.11
CA VAL A 10 42.98 21.46 10.71
C VAL A 10 44.05 20.48 11.26
N GLY A 11 43.66 19.20 11.39
CA GLY A 11 44.57 18.04 11.40
C GLY A 11 43.89 16.78 10.81
N LEU A 12 44.56 16.11 9.85
CA LEU A 12 44.04 15.05 8.97
C LEU A 12 44.87 13.75 9.15
N GLY A 13 44.22 12.58 9.18
CA GLY A 13 44.69 11.35 8.50
C GLY A 13 45.32 10.20 9.31
N HIS A 14 44.68 9.03 9.29
CA HIS A 14 45.34 7.77 8.90
C HIS A 14 44.35 6.72 8.35
N LEU A 15 44.77 6.05 7.27
CA LEU A 15 44.09 5.07 6.42
C LEU A 15 44.75 3.69 6.59
N VAL A 16 43.96 2.61 6.64
CA VAL A 16 44.27 1.23 6.20
C VAL A 16 42.89 0.58 5.94
N SER A 17 42.37 0.35 4.73
CA SER A 17 42.73 -0.53 3.60
C SER A 17 42.83 -2.01 3.95
N ASP A 18 41.78 -2.79 3.63
CA ASP A 18 42.01 -4.09 3.01
C ASP A 18 40.91 -4.44 1.98
N ARG A 19 41.34 -4.98 0.84
CA ARG A 19 40.54 -5.40 -0.34
C ARG A 19 40.49 -6.93 -0.32
N ASN A 20 39.41 -7.58 -0.76
CA ASN A 20 39.26 -8.16 -2.12
C ASN A 20 38.61 -9.58 -2.01
N PRO A 21 38.39 -10.35 -3.10
CA PRO A 21 37.19 -10.43 -3.94
C PRO A 21 36.57 -11.84 -4.01
N ARG A 22 35.29 -11.92 -4.43
CA ARG A 22 34.87 -12.94 -5.41
C ARG A 22 33.87 -12.33 -6.40
N ASN A 23 34.40 -11.98 -7.56
CA ASN A 23 33.77 -11.98 -8.89
C ASN A 23 32.81 -13.18 -9.06
N LEU A 24 31.84 -13.24 -9.98
CA LEU A 24 31.16 -12.38 -10.94
C LEU A 24 30.33 -13.40 -11.79
N LEU A 25 29.17 -12.98 -12.33
CA LEU A 25 28.34 -13.66 -13.36
C LEU A 25 27.43 -14.79 -12.84
N LEU A 26 26.12 -14.83 -13.11
CA LEU A 26 25.35 -14.52 -14.34
C LEU A 26 23.97 -13.91 -13.94
N SER A 27 23.52 -12.73 -14.41
CA SER A 27 22.87 -12.44 -15.72
C SER A 27 21.69 -13.39 -16.02
N LEU A 28 20.42 -13.02 -16.28
CA LEU A 28 19.66 -11.80 -16.64
C LEU A 28 18.13 -12.11 -16.52
N PHE A 29 17.28 -11.08 -16.74
CA PHE A 29 15.79 -10.99 -16.83
C PHE A 29 15.11 -10.26 -15.63
N ASN A 30 15.05 -8.91 -15.53
CA ASN A 30 14.39 -7.81 -16.32
C ASN A 30 13.08 -7.34 -15.63
N MET A 31 12.93 -6.28 -14.79
CA MET A 31 13.72 -5.10 -14.33
C MET A 31 14.12 -4.03 -15.36
N THR A 32 13.17 -3.37 -16.03
CA THR A 32 13.53 -2.15 -16.80
C THR A 32 12.64 -0.90 -16.68
N SER A 33 11.38 -0.91 -16.21
CA SER A 33 10.59 0.36 -16.14
C SER A 33 10.53 1.03 -14.75
N PHE A 34 10.69 0.28 -13.65
CA PHE A 34 10.61 0.83 -12.28
C PHE A 34 11.93 1.43 -11.76
N LEU A 35 13.08 1.00 -12.31
CA LEU A 35 14.40 1.48 -11.87
C LEU A 35 14.79 2.83 -12.48
N GLU A 36 14.32 3.17 -13.68
CA GLU A 36 14.53 4.50 -14.26
C GLU A 36 13.80 5.57 -13.42
N PHE A 37 12.64 5.26 -12.87
CA PHE A 37 11.87 6.15 -11.98
C PHE A 37 12.60 6.47 -10.65
N LEU A 38 13.35 5.53 -10.10
CA LEU A 38 14.17 5.76 -8.90
C LEU A 38 15.43 6.61 -9.16
N GLN A 39 15.89 6.68 -10.41
CA GLN A 39 17.07 7.47 -10.78
C GLN A 39 16.79 8.98 -10.89
N VAL A 40 15.54 9.36 -11.19
CA VAL A 40 15.11 10.78 -11.28
C VAL A 40 14.98 11.44 -9.90
N ASN A 41 14.67 10.68 -8.85
CA ASN A 41 14.40 11.19 -7.49
C ASN A 41 15.63 11.22 -6.55
N LYS A 42 16.80 11.52 -7.11
CA LYS A 42 18.16 11.33 -6.55
C LYS A 42 18.50 12.08 -5.24
N HIS A 43 17.61 12.91 -4.67
CA HIS A 43 17.95 13.77 -3.52
C HIS A 43 17.13 13.54 -2.24
N LYS A 44 16.17 12.61 -2.25
CA LYS A 44 15.47 12.18 -1.02
C LYS A 44 15.36 10.67 -1.04
N THR A 45 16.40 10.02 -0.55
CA THR A 45 16.50 8.56 -0.51
C THR A 45 15.33 7.97 0.27
N PHE A 46 14.38 7.37 -0.44
CA PHE A 46 13.43 6.41 0.13
C PHE A 46 14.24 5.25 0.71
N ARG A 47 14.31 5.19 2.04
CA ARG A 47 14.77 4.03 2.80
C ARG A 47 13.55 3.52 3.57
N PRO A 48 13.04 2.31 3.30
CA PRO A 48 12.07 1.69 4.20
C PRO A 48 12.74 1.50 5.57
N LYS A 49 12.43 2.36 6.54
CA LYS A 49 13.04 2.35 7.89
C LYS A 49 12.21 1.55 8.90
N LYS A 50 11.71 0.39 8.50
CA LYS A 50 11.44 -0.76 9.39
C LYS A 50 11.08 -1.93 8.48
N ARG A 51 12.08 -2.77 8.17
CA ARG A 51 11.77 -4.18 7.89
C ARG A 51 11.58 -4.80 9.27
N PHE A 52 10.49 -5.56 9.48
CA PHE A 52 10.45 -6.48 10.62
C PHE A 52 11.81 -7.19 10.68
N PRO A 53 12.54 -7.15 11.82
CA PRO A 53 13.89 -7.69 11.86
C PRO A 53 13.89 -9.13 11.33
N GLN A 54 14.84 -9.45 10.45
CA GLN A 54 14.91 -10.78 9.84
C GLN A 54 15.01 -11.83 10.96
N GLY A 55 14.18 -12.87 10.89
CA GLY A 55 14.08 -13.89 11.94
C GLY A 55 12.96 -13.68 12.96
N THR A 56 12.27 -12.53 12.97
CA THR A 56 11.09 -12.31 13.83
C THR A 56 9.83 -13.00 13.29
N MET A 57 8.85 -13.31 14.15
CA MET A 57 7.57 -13.88 13.68
C MET A 57 6.82 -12.91 12.78
N ARG A 58 6.82 -11.61 13.09
CA ARG A 58 6.21 -10.58 12.21
C ARG A 58 6.88 -10.52 10.83
N TYR A 59 8.19 -10.73 10.76
CA TYR A 59 8.89 -10.89 9.48
C TYR A 59 8.41 -12.13 8.72
N GLN A 60 8.22 -13.26 9.41
CA GLN A 60 7.68 -14.47 8.80
C GLN A 60 6.22 -14.29 8.34
N LEU A 61 5.39 -13.59 9.13
CA LEU A 61 4.00 -13.27 8.78
C LEU A 61 3.93 -12.40 7.54
N HIS A 62 4.73 -11.33 7.49
CA HIS A 62 4.85 -10.48 6.30
C HIS A 62 5.28 -11.28 5.08
N LYS A 63 6.33 -12.11 5.20
CA LYS A 63 6.81 -13.00 4.14
C LYS A 63 5.75 -13.97 3.63
N ARG A 64 4.97 -14.58 4.54
CA ARG A 64 3.88 -15.50 4.18
C ARG A 64 2.78 -14.76 3.43
N ALA A 65 2.35 -13.59 3.92
CA ALA A 65 1.36 -12.76 3.26
C ALA A 65 1.81 -12.35 1.84
N GLU A 66 3.05 -11.90 1.67
CA GLU A 66 3.63 -11.57 0.37
C GLU A 66 3.69 -12.78 -0.58
N ALA A 67 4.09 -13.95 -0.08
CA ALA A 67 4.18 -15.17 -0.88
C ALA A 67 2.81 -15.62 -1.41
N THR A 68 1.76 -15.54 -0.58
CA THR A 68 0.38 -15.85 -0.98
C THR A 68 -0.13 -14.84 -2.01
N LEU A 69 0.25 -13.56 -1.89
CA LEU A 69 -0.13 -12.52 -2.85
C LEU A 69 0.50 -12.76 -4.24
N ASN A 70 1.77 -13.17 -4.26
CA ASN A 70 2.56 -13.34 -5.48
C ASN A 70 2.27 -14.67 -6.21
N SER A 71 1.60 -15.63 -5.58
CA SER A 71 1.26 -16.91 -6.19
C SER A 71 -0.05 -16.92 -6.98
N GLY A 72 -0.73 -15.77 -7.12
CA GLY A 72 -2.02 -15.66 -7.81
C GLY A 72 -3.17 -16.35 -7.08
N LEU A 73 -3.02 -16.61 -5.77
CA LEU A 73 -4.06 -17.18 -4.92
C LEU A 73 -5.21 -16.18 -4.71
N ASP A 74 -6.37 -16.70 -4.29
CA ASP A 74 -7.53 -15.91 -3.87
C ASP A 74 -7.11 -14.88 -2.79
N LEU A 75 -7.10 -13.60 -3.16
CA LEU A 75 -6.74 -12.50 -2.27
C LEU A 75 -7.61 -12.48 -1.00
N LYS A 76 -8.84 -13.00 -1.06
CA LYS A 76 -9.71 -13.13 0.13
C LYS A 76 -9.17 -14.15 1.12
N ALA A 77 -8.56 -15.24 0.64
CA ALA A 77 -7.92 -16.22 1.51
C ALA A 77 -6.61 -15.65 2.11
N ALA A 78 -5.87 -14.86 1.32
CA ALA A 78 -4.59 -14.28 1.74
C ALA A 78 -4.68 -13.31 2.92
N VAL A 79 -5.82 -12.62 3.08
CA VAL A 79 -6.01 -11.63 4.15
C VAL A 79 -6.53 -12.22 5.46
N ARG A 80 -6.95 -13.49 5.46
CA ARG A 80 -7.46 -14.14 6.66
C ARG A 80 -6.36 -14.29 7.70
N LEU A 81 -6.72 -14.10 8.97
CA LEU A 81 -5.82 -14.35 10.08
C LEU A 81 -5.42 -15.84 10.06
N PRO A 82 -4.12 -16.19 9.99
CA PRO A 82 -3.70 -17.58 10.05
C PRO A 82 -4.04 -18.21 11.40
N SER A 83 -4.21 -19.53 11.40
CA SER A 83 -4.47 -20.30 12.62
C SER A 83 -3.34 -20.09 13.63
N ASN A 84 -3.69 -19.81 14.90
CA ASN A 84 -2.77 -19.61 16.02
C ASN A 84 -1.94 -18.31 16.00
N GLU A 85 -2.27 -17.34 15.15
CA GLU A 85 -1.58 -16.05 15.13
C GLU A 85 -2.34 -14.99 15.94
N ASN A 86 -1.60 -14.02 16.49
CA ASN A 86 -2.19 -12.90 17.20
C ASN A 86 -2.77 -11.87 16.21
N PHE A 87 -4.00 -11.44 16.48
CA PHE A 87 -4.73 -10.51 15.62
C PHE A 87 -4.10 -9.11 15.54
N ASP A 88 -3.58 -8.59 16.64
CA ASP A 88 -2.95 -7.28 16.70
C ASP A 88 -1.61 -7.28 15.93
N ASP A 89 -0.85 -8.38 16.01
CA ASP A 89 0.34 -8.59 15.17
C ASP A 89 0.00 -8.64 13.68
N TRP A 90 -1.09 -9.32 13.32
CA TRP A 90 -1.57 -9.40 11.93
C TRP A 90 -1.96 -8.03 11.38
N ILE A 91 -2.70 -7.24 12.16
CA ILE A 91 -3.04 -5.86 11.81
C ILE A 91 -1.79 -5.00 11.70
N ALA A 92 -0.83 -5.14 12.63
CA ALA A 92 0.40 -4.34 12.61
C ALA A 92 1.17 -4.55 11.31
N VAL A 93 1.37 -5.82 10.92
CA VAL A 93 2.06 -6.20 9.68
C VAL A 93 1.40 -5.59 8.45
N HIS A 94 0.07 -5.72 8.33
CA HIS A 94 -0.65 -5.22 7.16
C HIS A 94 -0.73 -3.68 7.14
N THR A 95 -0.90 -3.04 8.29
CA THR A 95 -0.93 -1.57 8.38
C THR A 95 0.36 -0.96 7.85
N VAL A 96 1.51 -1.54 8.23
CA VAL A 96 2.83 -1.10 7.76
C VAL A 96 3.03 -1.42 6.27
N ASP A 97 2.62 -2.61 5.80
CA ASP A 97 2.70 -2.97 4.38
C ASP A 97 1.88 -2.01 3.50
N PHE A 98 0.62 -1.76 3.86
CA PHE A 98 -0.24 -0.85 3.14
C PHE A 98 0.28 0.57 3.14
N PHE A 99 0.77 1.08 4.26
CA PHE A 99 1.40 2.40 4.31
C PHE A 99 2.53 2.51 3.27
N ASN A 100 3.47 1.56 3.26
CA ASN A 100 4.61 1.59 2.36
C ASN A 100 4.19 1.51 0.88
N ARG A 101 3.25 0.62 0.56
CA ARG A 101 2.79 0.39 -0.82
C ARG A 101 1.92 1.54 -1.34
N ILE A 102 1.09 2.14 -0.49
CA ILE A 102 0.28 3.31 -0.85
C ILE A 102 1.15 4.57 -0.98
N ASN A 103 2.15 4.73 -0.12
CA ASN A 103 3.14 5.81 -0.26
C ASN A 103 3.89 5.71 -1.60
N LEU A 104 4.28 4.50 -2.00
CA LEU A 104 4.88 4.25 -3.32
C LEU A 104 3.90 4.57 -4.46
N LEU A 105 2.64 4.11 -4.37
CA LEU A 105 1.61 4.40 -5.36
C LEU A 105 1.39 5.91 -5.52
N TYR A 106 1.31 6.66 -4.42
CA TYR A 106 1.14 8.12 -4.49
C TYR A 106 2.39 8.80 -5.09
N GLY A 107 3.58 8.27 -4.81
CA GLY A 107 4.84 8.76 -5.38
C GLY A 107 4.82 8.83 -6.91
N THR A 108 4.14 7.90 -7.60
CA THR A 108 4.09 7.87 -9.07
C THR A 108 3.24 8.96 -9.70
N ILE A 109 2.35 9.60 -8.92
CA ILE A 109 1.46 10.67 -9.39
C ILE A 109 1.73 12.02 -8.70
N SER A 110 2.69 12.05 -7.77
CA SER A 110 2.98 13.22 -6.92
C SER A 110 3.44 14.46 -7.69
N ASP A 111 4.02 14.28 -8.88
CA ASP A 111 4.41 15.35 -9.81
C ASP A 111 3.19 16.01 -10.48
N ALA A 112 2.10 15.26 -10.68
CA ALA A 112 0.85 15.74 -11.28
C ALA A 112 -0.18 16.22 -10.24
N CYS A 113 -0.08 15.76 -8.99
CA CYS A 113 -0.92 16.20 -7.88
C CYS A 113 -0.37 17.50 -7.27
N THR A 114 -0.90 18.64 -7.72
CA THR A 114 -0.41 19.97 -7.35
C THR A 114 -1.52 20.78 -6.68
N LYS A 115 -1.16 21.90 -6.05
CA LYS A 115 -2.17 22.79 -5.44
C LYS A 115 -3.11 23.43 -6.47
N THR A 116 -2.70 23.50 -7.73
CA THR A 116 -3.51 24.05 -8.82
C THR A 116 -4.43 22.98 -9.40
N THR A 117 -3.93 21.75 -9.61
CA THR A 117 -4.76 20.63 -10.12
C THR A 117 -5.70 20.08 -9.05
N CYS A 118 -5.27 20.08 -7.79
CA CYS A 118 -6.01 19.53 -6.66
C CYS A 118 -6.03 20.50 -5.46
N PRO A 119 -6.76 21.63 -5.57
CA PRO A 119 -6.82 22.66 -4.53
C PRO A 119 -7.50 22.20 -3.23
N THR A 120 -8.22 21.08 -3.28
CA THR A 120 -8.85 20.43 -2.12
C THR A 120 -8.63 18.92 -2.16
N MET A 121 -8.47 18.29 -1.00
CA MET A 121 -8.47 16.82 -0.89
C MET A 121 -9.90 16.30 -1.04
N SER A 122 -10.20 15.66 -2.18
CA SER A 122 -11.57 15.22 -2.51
C SER A 122 -11.60 13.85 -3.18
N GLY A 123 -12.76 13.20 -3.09
CA GLY A 123 -13.15 12.04 -3.89
C GLY A 123 -14.22 12.41 -4.92
N GLY A 124 -13.85 13.26 -5.87
CA GLY A 124 -14.78 13.84 -6.84
C GLY A 124 -15.69 14.91 -6.21
N SER A 125 -16.85 15.15 -6.80
CA SER A 125 -17.80 16.17 -6.34
C SER A 125 -18.57 15.78 -5.07
N LYS A 126 -18.59 14.48 -4.72
CA LYS A 126 -19.41 13.94 -3.62
C LYS A 126 -18.70 13.96 -2.26
N TYR A 127 -17.37 13.88 -2.23
CA TYR A 127 -16.61 13.72 -1.00
C TYR A 127 -15.50 14.76 -0.89
N GLU A 128 -15.47 15.48 0.24
CA GLU A 128 -14.39 16.38 0.61
C GLU A 128 -13.78 15.91 1.94
N TYR A 129 -12.45 15.80 1.99
CA TYR A 129 -11.71 15.32 3.16
C TYR A 129 -10.96 16.47 3.82
N LEU A 130 -11.36 16.80 5.05
CA LEU A 130 -10.73 17.82 5.86
C LEU A 130 -9.63 17.22 6.73
N TRP A 131 -8.53 17.96 6.90
CA TRP A 131 -7.44 17.55 7.78
C TRP A 131 -7.66 18.01 9.22
N GLN A 132 -7.27 17.16 10.15
CA GLN A 132 -7.26 17.45 11.58
C GLN A 132 -6.27 16.50 12.27
N ASP A 133 -5.31 17.03 13.01
CA ASP A 133 -4.34 16.24 13.79
C ASP A 133 -4.46 16.48 15.29
N GLY A 134 -5.20 17.51 15.72
CA GLY A 134 -5.35 17.87 17.13
C GLY A 134 -4.19 18.68 17.70
N GLU A 135 -3.15 18.93 16.90
CA GLU A 135 -1.95 19.69 17.27
C GLU A 135 -1.97 21.03 16.52
N GLN A 136 -1.41 21.04 15.31
CA GLN A 136 -1.36 22.22 14.43
C GLN A 136 -2.75 22.53 13.86
N TYR A 137 -3.51 21.50 13.48
CA TYR A 137 -4.85 21.61 12.92
C TYR A 137 -5.88 21.09 13.93
N LYS A 138 -6.24 21.96 14.88
CA LYS A 138 -7.19 21.66 15.97
C LYS A 138 -8.63 21.44 15.48
N LYS A 139 -9.00 22.07 14.38
CA LYS A 139 -10.33 21.96 13.75
C LYS A 139 -10.20 21.35 12.34
N PRO A 140 -11.23 20.65 11.83
CA PRO A 140 -11.27 20.19 10.46
C PRO A 140 -11.00 21.36 9.49
N THR A 141 -9.89 21.27 8.75
CA THR A 141 -9.38 22.35 7.92
C THR A 141 -9.26 21.91 6.46
N ARG A 142 -9.73 22.75 5.54
CA ARG A 142 -9.53 22.57 4.10
C ARG A 142 -8.09 22.83 3.75
N ILE A 143 -7.45 21.85 3.12
CA ILE A 143 -6.10 21.96 2.59
C ILE A 143 -6.02 21.30 1.21
N PRO A 144 -5.07 21.71 0.35
CA PRO A 144 -4.83 21.07 -0.94
C PRO A 144 -4.52 19.58 -0.79
N ALA A 145 -4.89 18.78 -1.80
CA ALA A 145 -4.64 17.34 -1.79
C ALA A 145 -3.16 16.95 -1.57
N PRO A 146 -2.16 17.57 -2.24
CA PRO A 146 -0.76 17.21 -1.99
C PRO A 146 -0.31 17.55 -0.56
N ASP A 147 -0.79 18.65 0.00
CA ASP A 147 -0.49 19.02 1.40
C ASP A 147 -1.15 18.02 2.37
N TYR A 148 -2.39 17.60 2.07
CA TYR A 148 -3.10 16.58 2.85
C TYR A 148 -2.35 15.25 2.87
N VAL A 149 -1.94 14.76 1.70
CA VAL A 149 -1.24 13.47 1.60
C VAL A 149 0.12 13.55 2.28
N PHE A 150 0.85 14.67 2.14
CA PHE A 150 2.10 14.88 2.85
C PHE A 150 1.92 14.79 4.38
N LEU A 151 0.98 15.56 4.95
CA LEU A 151 0.68 15.53 6.39
C LEU A 151 0.19 14.16 6.84
N LEU A 152 -0.57 13.46 6.01
CA LEU A 152 -1.03 12.11 6.30
C LEU A 152 0.14 11.13 6.40
N MET A 153 1.04 11.12 5.42
CA MET A 153 2.14 10.16 5.39
C MET A 153 3.08 10.39 6.57
N ASP A 154 3.42 11.64 6.88
CA ASP A 154 4.21 12.01 8.07
C ASP A 154 3.52 11.58 9.37
N TRP A 155 2.22 11.87 9.51
CA TRP A 155 1.41 11.48 10.68
C TRP A 155 1.37 9.96 10.91
N ILE A 156 1.32 9.16 9.84
CA ILE A 156 1.38 7.69 9.91
C ILE A 156 2.80 7.24 10.25
N GLU A 157 3.82 7.79 9.57
CA GLU A 157 5.22 7.41 9.74
C GLU A 157 5.68 7.55 11.19
N VAL A 158 5.34 8.67 11.85
CA VAL A 158 5.65 8.88 13.27
C VAL A 158 5.01 7.78 14.14
N ARG A 159 3.78 7.37 13.84
CA ARG A 159 3.04 6.37 14.64
C ARG A 159 3.53 4.94 14.46
N ILE A 160 3.81 4.53 13.23
CA ILE A 160 4.30 3.17 12.96
C ILE A 160 5.74 2.96 13.43
N ASN A 161 6.49 4.05 13.62
CA ASN A 161 7.85 4.02 14.15
C ASN A 161 7.92 4.21 15.67
N ASP A 162 6.84 4.62 16.32
CA ASP A 162 6.75 4.73 17.77
C ASP A 162 6.64 3.33 18.41
N ASP A 163 7.67 2.89 19.13
CA ASP A 163 7.70 1.58 19.79
C ASP A 163 6.67 1.44 20.93
N THR A 164 6.07 2.53 21.40
CA THR A 164 4.95 2.47 22.36
C THR A 164 3.62 2.15 21.68
N ILE A 165 3.51 2.37 20.37
CA ILE A 165 2.32 2.09 19.56
C ILE A 165 2.50 0.80 18.76
N PHE A 166 3.66 0.65 18.11
CA PHE A 166 4.07 -0.50 17.32
C PHE A 166 5.35 -1.12 17.91
N PRO A 167 5.24 -1.89 19.01
CA PRO A 167 6.40 -2.45 19.70
C PRO A 167 7.24 -3.32 18.77
N SER A 168 8.55 -3.10 18.73
CA SER A 168 9.46 -3.92 17.93
C SER A 168 9.67 -5.32 18.50
N CYS A 169 9.55 -5.47 19.82
CA CYS A 169 9.63 -6.74 20.54
C CYS A 169 8.24 -7.40 20.65
N MET A 170 8.18 -8.72 20.49
CA MET A 170 6.92 -9.47 20.59
C MET A 170 6.47 -9.71 22.04
N ASP A 171 7.38 -9.58 23.00
CA ASP A 171 7.07 -9.75 24.42
C ASP A 171 6.39 -8.49 25.02
N LEU A 172 6.36 -7.39 24.26
CA LEU A 172 5.70 -6.16 24.66
C LEU A 172 4.26 -6.12 24.13
N PRO A 173 3.27 -5.86 25.00
CA PRO A 173 1.89 -5.75 24.57
C PRO A 173 1.66 -4.48 23.76
N PHE A 174 0.75 -4.54 22.79
CA PHE A 174 0.21 -3.35 22.14
C PHE A 174 -0.58 -2.47 23.12
N PRO A 175 -0.67 -1.16 22.88
CA PRO A 175 -1.50 -0.29 23.71
C PRO A 175 -2.98 -0.63 23.57
N LYS A 176 -3.79 -0.27 24.57
CA LYS A 176 -5.22 -0.63 24.63
C LYS A 176 -6.03 -0.09 23.45
N ASP A 177 -5.61 1.03 22.87
CA ASP A 177 -6.25 1.70 21.74
C ASP A 177 -5.60 1.35 20.38
N PHE A 178 -4.66 0.41 20.33
CA PHE A 178 -3.93 0.01 19.12
C PHE A 178 -4.85 -0.23 17.91
N ARG A 179 -5.90 -1.03 18.09
CA ARG A 179 -6.87 -1.30 17.02
C ARG A 179 -7.55 -0.03 16.53
N ALA A 180 -7.90 0.90 17.42
CA ALA A 180 -8.50 2.17 17.06
C ALA A 180 -7.51 3.05 16.27
N ILE A 181 -6.23 3.04 16.64
CA ILE A 181 -5.16 3.71 15.90
C ILE A 181 -5.03 3.12 14.49
N CYS A 182 -4.95 1.80 14.35
CA CYS A 182 -4.87 1.13 13.04
C CYS A 182 -6.11 1.40 12.17
N LYS A 183 -7.33 1.38 12.74
CA LYS A 183 -8.55 1.77 12.02
C LYS A 183 -8.47 3.19 11.48
N LYS A 184 -7.96 4.14 12.30
CA LYS A 184 -7.77 5.54 11.88
C LYS A 184 -6.72 5.67 10.77
N ILE A 185 -5.61 4.94 10.85
CA ILE A 185 -4.58 4.88 9.80
C ILE A 185 -5.17 4.36 8.50
N LEU A 186 -5.78 3.16 8.53
CA LEU A 186 -6.33 2.51 7.32
C LEU A 186 -7.46 3.34 6.70
N THR A 187 -8.35 3.92 7.51
CA THR A 187 -9.41 4.81 7.00
C THR A 187 -8.83 6.03 6.28
N ARG A 188 -7.75 6.62 6.81
CA ARG A 188 -7.11 7.76 6.14
C ARG A 188 -6.32 7.35 4.90
N LEU A 189 -5.65 6.20 4.91
CA LEU A 189 -4.98 5.63 3.73
C LEU A 189 -5.97 5.33 2.60
N PHE A 190 -7.20 4.89 2.91
CA PHE A 190 -8.25 4.70 1.92
C PHE A 190 -8.55 5.98 1.13
N ARG A 191 -8.47 7.17 1.76
CA ARG A 191 -8.68 8.46 1.09
C ARG A 191 -7.64 8.73 0.01
N VAL A 192 -6.42 8.18 0.15
CA VAL A 192 -5.38 8.28 -0.88
C VAL A 192 -5.79 7.47 -2.11
N PHE A 193 -6.33 6.25 -1.94
CA PHE A 193 -6.90 5.51 -3.08
C PHE A 193 -8.03 6.29 -3.74
N VAL A 194 -9.00 6.77 -2.96
CA VAL A 194 -10.13 7.54 -3.51
C VAL A 194 -9.62 8.70 -4.37
N HIS A 195 -8.66 9.46 -3.85
CA HIS A 195 -8.09 10.60 -4.57
C HIS A 195 -7.34 10.17 -5.84
N THR A 196 -6.45 9.18 -5.74
CA THR A 196 -5.68 8.67 -6.88
C THR A 196 -6.57 8.11 -7.98
N TYR A 197 -7.59 7.32 -7.63
CA TYR A 197 -8.49 6.68 -8.59
C TYR A 197 -9.48 7.63 -9.26
N ILE A 198 -9.82 8.76 -8.61
CA ILE A 198 -10.77 9.71 -9.18
C ILE A 198 -10.06 10.80 -9.99
N HIS A 199 -8.91 11.29 -9.53
CA HIS A 199 -8.26 12.46 -10.13
C HIS A 199 -7.00 12.14 -10.93
N HIS A 200 -6.38 10.97 -10.70
CA HIS A 200 -5.07 10.64 -11.25
C HIS A 200 -5.02 9.24 -11.88
N PHE A 201 -6.17 8.62 -12.15
CA PHE A 201 -6.19 7.27 -12.73
C PHE A 201 -5.63 7.23 -14.15
N ASP A 202 -5.92 8.25 -14.97
CA ASP A 202 -5.35 8.37 -16.31
C ASP A 202 -3.81 8.34 -16.28
N ARG A 203 -3.21 9.04 -15.31
CA ARG A 203 -1.75 9.00 -15.11
C ARG A 203 -1.26 7.62 -14.70
N ILE A 204 -2.01 6.89 -13.87
CA ILE A 204 -1.68 5.50 -13.50
C ILE A 204 -1.75 4.58 -14.73
N VAL A 205 -2.71 4.79 -15.62
CA VAL A 205 -2.85 4.05 -16.88
C VAL A 205 -1.70 4.39 -17.84
N ASP A 206 -1.36 5.67 -18.01
CA ASP A 206 -0.27 6.14 -18.88
C ASP A 206 1.09 5.53 -18.47
N LEU A 207 1.30 5.31 -17.17
CA LEU A 207 2.50 4.68 -16.63
C LEU A 207 2.47 3.14 -16.71
N GLY A 208 1.37 2.54 -17.19
CA GLY A 208 1.16 1.09 -17.20
C GLY A 208 1.08 0.48 -15.79
N ALA A 209 0.82 1.31 -14.77
CA ALA A 209 0.82 0.91 -13.36
C ALA A 209 -0.55 0.45 -12.85
N GLU A 210 -1.61 0.56 -13.66
CA GLU A 210 -2.98 0.17 -13.31
C GLU A 210 -3.07 -1.23 -12.67
N PRO A 211 -2.51 -2.31 -13.24
CA PRO A 211 -2.64 -3.65 -12.65
C PRO A 211 -2.07 -3.74 -11.23
N HIS A 212 -1.00 -2.98 -10.96
CA HIS A 212 -0.37 -2.91 -9.64
C HIS A 212 -1.23 -2.13 -8.66
N ALA A 213 -1.78 -0.98 -9.09
CA ALA A 213 -2.71 -0.19 -8.28
C ALA A 213 -3.96 -0.99 -7.92
N ASN A 214 -4.56 -1.67 -8.91
CA ASN A 214 -5.74 -2.52 -8.75
C ASN A 214 -5.49 -3.70 -7.81
N THR A 215 -4.34 -4.38 -7.94
CA THR A 215 -3.98 -5.48 -7.04
C THR A 215 -3.78 -5.00 -5.60
N LEU A 216 -3.09 -3.87 -5.42
CA LEU A 216 -2.90 -3.24 -4.12
C LEU A 216 -4.25 -2.82 -3.49
N TYR A 217 -5.14 -2.21 -4.29
CA TYR A 217 -6.47 -1.82 -3.84
C TYR A 217 -7.32 -3.03 -3.45
N LYS A 218 -7.37 -4.09 -4.27
CA LYS A 218 -8.11 -5.33 -3.94
C LYS A 218 -7.61 -5.94 -2.64
N HIS A 219 -6.28 -6.04 -2.46
CA HIS A 219 -5.69 -6.53 -1.21
C HIS A 219 -6.11 -5.68 -0.01
N PHE A 220 -6.00 -4.35 -0.13
CA PHE A 220 -6.43 -3.42 0.90
C PHE A 220 -7.91 -3.59 1.23
N TYR A 221 -8.77 -3.58 0.21
CA TYR A 221 -10.22 -3.68 0.35
C TYR A 221 -10.61 -4.97 1.09
N PHE A 222 -10.14 -6.13 0.62
CA PHE A 222 -10.46 -7.41 1.26
C PHE A 222 -9.96 -7.46 2.70
N PHE A 223 -8.76 -6.94 2.98
CA PHE A 223 -8.24 -6.89 4.35
C PHE A 223 -9.11 -6.03 5.26
N VAL A 224 -9.45 -4.80 4.83
CA VAL A 224 -10.22 -3.89 5.70
C VAL A 224 -11.67 -4.33 5.89
N THR A 225 -12.26 -5.04 4.92
CA THR A 225 -13.60 -5.62 5.07
C THR A 225 -13.61 -6.88 5.92
N GLU A 226 -12.65 -7.79 5.73
CA GLU A 226 -12.53 -9.04 6.51
C GLU A 226 -12.44 -8.73 8.01
N HIS A 227 -11.62 -7.73 8.36
CA HIS A 227 -11.31 -7.38 9.75
C HIS A 227 -12.09 -6.18 10.28
N SER A 228 -13.08 -5.68 9.53
CA SER A 228 -13.90 -4.51 9.91
C SER A 228 -13.06 -3.29 10.34
N MET A 229 -12.00 -3.01 9.58
CA MET A 229 -11.04 -1.94 9.87
C MET A 229 -11.48 -0.58 9.30
N VAL A 230 -12.32 -0.59 8.27
CA VAL A 230 -12.91 0.61 7.66
C VAL A 230 -14.42 0.40 7.56
N SER A 231 -15.20 1.43 7.89
CA SER A 231 -16.67 1.33 7.86
C SER A 231 -17.19 1.31 6.42
N ALA A 232 -18.29 0.61 6.18
CA ALA A 232 -18.94 0.57 4.87
C ALA A 232 -19.29 1.96 4.32
N LYS A 233 -19.64 2.91 5.21
CA LYS A 233 -19.92 4.30 4.84
C LYS A 233 -18.73 5.01 4.20
N GLU A 234 -17.51 4.76 4.69
CA GLU A 234 -16.30 5.33 4.09
C GLU A 234 -16.00 4.67 2.74
N LEU A 235 -16.18 3.35 2.63
CA LEU A 235 -15.90 2.58 1.41
C LEU A 235 -16.82 2.93 0.22
N GLU A 236 -17.98 3.53 0.51
CA GLU A 236 -18.96 3.98 -0.48
C GLU A 236 -18.34 4.87 -1.58
N ALA A 237 -17.30 5.66 -1.25
CA ALA A 237 -16.64 6.56 -2.20
C ALA A 237 -16.04 5.85 -3.42
N LEU A 238 -15.73 4.55 -3.33
CA LEU A 238 -15.23 3.73 -4.45
C LEU A 238 -16.13 2.50 -4.72
N ARG A 239 -17.40 2.50 -4.30
CA ARG A 239 -18.28 1.32 -4.41
C ARG A 239 -18.34 0.76 -5.84
N GLU A 240 -18.71 1.59 -6.81
CA GLU A 240 -18.87 1.16 -8.21
C GLU A 240 -17.57 0.60 -8.83
N MET A 241 -16.43 1.17 -8.45
CA MET A 241 -15.13 0.68 -8.88
C MET A 241 -14.77 -0.64 -8.20
N THR A 242 -15.07 -0.76 -6.92
CA THR A 242 -14.84 -1.98 -6.13
C THR A 242 -15.65 -3.14 -6.67
N GLU A 243 -16.92 -2.92 -7.00
CA GLU A 243 -17.79 -3.92 -7.60
C GLU A 243 -17.19 -4.45 -8.91
N ARG A 244 -16.74 -3.56 -9.80
CA ARG A 244 -16.06 -3.97 -11.04
C ARG A 244 -14.78 -4.77 -10.77
N LEU A 245 -13.92 -4.26 -9.90
CA LEU A 245 -12.64 -4.90 -9.58
C LEU A 245 -12.80 -6.27 -8.89
N THR A 246 -13.89 -6.46 -8.14
CA THR A 246 -14.12 -7.71 -7.39
C THR A 246 -15.02 -8.70 -8.14
N ALA A 247 -15.80 -8.26 -9.14
CA ALA A 247 -16.61 -9.12 -10.00
C ALA A 247 -15.76 -10.08 -10.84
N ASP A 248 -14.56 -9.67 -11.25
CA ASP A 248 -13.61 -10.51 -12.03
C ASP A 248 -13.08 -11.73 -11.27
N CYS A 249 -13.41 -11.89 -9.98
CA CYS A 249 -13.03 -13.08 -9.19
C CYS A 249 -14.06 -14.23 -9.26
N CYS A 250 -15.17 -14.07 -9.98
CA CYS A 250 -16.07 -15.17 -10.28
C CYS A 250 -15.76 -15.72 -11.68
N PRO A 251 -15.27 -16.96 -11.84
CA PRO A 251 -15.43 -17.63 -13.11
C PRO A 251 -16.94 -17.79 -13.31
N ALA A 252 -17.47 -17.10 -14.33
CA ALA A 252 -18.84 -17.30 -14.77
C ALA A 252 -19.03 -18.81 -14.98
N SER A 253 -19.90 -19.43 -14.18
CA SER A 253 -20.37 -20.78 -14.44
C SER A 253 -20.90 -20.79 -15.87
N SER A 254 -20.19 -21.45 -16.78
CA SER A 254 -20.67 -21.72 -18.12
C SER A 254 -21.99 -22.46 -17.96
N SER A 255 -23.10 -21.76 -18.21
CA SER A 255 -24.40 -22.37 -18.37
C SER A 255 -24.30 -23.33 -19.55
N SER A 256 -24.20 -24.63 -19.25
CA SER A 256 -24.38 -25.69 -20.21
C SER A 256 -25.82 -25.59 -20.71
N SER A 257 -26.00 -24.96 -21.88
CA SER A 257 -27.21 -25.05 -22.66
C SER A 257 -27.43 -26.51 -23.02
N ALA A 258 -28.37 -27.15 -22.34
CA ALA A 258 -28.87 -28.47 -22.68
C ALA A 258 -29.51 -28.41 -24.08
N ALA A 259 -28.75 -28.79 -25.09
CA ALA A 259 -29.28 -29.06 -26.41
C ALA A 259 -30.04 -30.39 -26.36
N SER A 260 -31.37 -30.28 -26.44
CA SER A 260 -32.34 -31.36 -26.48
C SER A 260 -32.04 -32.33 -27.63
N ALA A 261 -31.60 -33.55 -27.30
CA ALA A 261 -31.44 -34.63 -28.28
C ALA A 261 -32.80 -35.29 -28.55
N ARG A 262 -33.32 -35.08 -29.77
CA ARG A 262 -34.43 -35.88 -30.33
C ARG A 262 -33.97 -37.31 -30.60
N PRO A 263 -34.72 -38.35 -30.23
CA PRO A 263 -34.44 -39.70 -30.68
C PRO A 263 -35.08 -39.93 -32.06
N SER A 264 -34.25 -40.19 -33.08
CA SER A 264 -34.69 -40.72 -34.37
C SER A 264 -34.77 -42.25 -34.27
N SER A 265 -35.99 -42.78 -34.26
CA SER A 265 -36.29 -44.20 -34.36
C SER A 265 -35.96 -44.73 -35.76
N THR A 266 -34.94 -45.57 -35.87
CA THR A 266 -34.71 -46.42 -37.05
C THR A 266 -35.65 -47.62 -37.00
N SER A 267 -36.61 -47.65 -37.93
CA SER A 267 -37.47 -48.80 -38.20
C SER A 267 -36.68 -49.90 -38.91
N ASN A 268 -36.57 -51.05 -38.25
CA ASN A 268 -36.22 -52.33 -38.86
C ASN A 268 -37.25 -52.73 -39.93
N LYS A 269 -36.79 -53.19 -41.09
CA LYS A 269 -37.60 -53.90 -42.09
C LYS A 269 -36.96 -55.27 -42.32
N PRO A 270 -37.67 -56.39 -42.09
CA PRO A 270 -37.23 -57.69 -42.57
C PRO A 270 -37.97 -58.08 -43.86
N ARG A 271 -37.19 -58.67 -44.77
CA ARG A 271 -37.54 -59.59 -45.88
C ARG A 271 -38.61 -59.19 -46.90
#